data_AF-A0A7S3LXU6-F1
#
_entry.id   AF-A0A7S3LXU6-F1
#
_cell.length_a   1.000
_cell.length_b   1.000
_cell.length_c   1.000
_cell.angle_alpha   90.00
_cell.angle_beta   90.00
_cell.angle_gamma   90.00
#
_symmetry.space_group_name_H-M   'P 1'
#
loop_
_entity.id
_entity.type
_entity.pdbx_description
1 polymer ?
#
loop_
_entity_poly.entity_id
_entity_poly.type
_entity_poly.pdbx_seq_one_letter_code
_entity_poly.pdbx_strand_id
1 'polypeptide(L)'
;MGFNLCLLCLLLAVHGALAEVSIRLTPDTLPSSGSKTTIAWSGVSSPSVHDKVIFYGVKSDNEKVLVGYVNVTTSSSWKQGEGQYVLPLVNMRVPYLFEYEAEGNVLANASLAFDDFSEPLFRHLSLTNDPTEMTISWVTNQDTSTSQEGG
;
A
#
# COMPACT_ATOMS: atom_id res chain seq x y z
N MET A 1 19.94 -33.12 45.91
CA MET A 1 18.93 -33.09 44.83
C MET A 1 18.54 -31.63 44.59
N GLY A 2 19.13 -30.94 43.61
CA GLY A 2 18.87 -29.49 43.44
C GLY A 2 19.31 -28.86 42.12
N PHE A 3 19.96 -29.62 41.23
CA PHE A 3 20.48 -29.09 39.97
C PHE A 3 19.52 -29.18 38.78
N ASN A 4 18.42 -29.96 38.89
CA ASN A 4 17.51 -30.23 37.77
C ASN A 4 16.40 -29.19 37.56
N LEU A 5 16.14 -28.32 38.55
CA LEU A 5 15.06 -27.32 38.43
C LEU A 5 15.49 -26.08 37.64
N CYS A 6 16.80 -25.77 37.63
CA CYS A 6 17.34 -24.62 36.92
C CYS A 6 17.40 -24.84 35.39
N LEU A 7 17.63 -26.09 34.96
CA LEU A 7 17.63 -26.47 33.53
C LEU A 7 16.24 -26.36 32.89
N LEU A 8 15.17 -26.63 33.66
CA LEU A 8 13.79 -26.54 33.17
C LEU A 8 13.33 -25.08 32.98
N CYS A 9 13.80 -24.16 33.83
CA CYS A 9 13.51 -22.73 33.69
C CYS A 9 14.26 -22.08 32.52
N LEU A 10 15.47 -22.56 32.20
CA LEU A 10 16.24 -22.09 31.04
C LEU A 10 15.64 -22.55 29.70
N LEU A 11 14.97 -23.72 29.65
CA LEU A 11 14.30 -24.21 28.44
C LEU A 11 12.97 -23.48 28.14
N LEU A 12 12.30 -22.91 29.15
CA LEU A 12 11.06 -22.15 28.95
C LEU A 12 11.29 -20.70 28.49
N ALA A 13 12.49 -20.14 28.68
CA ALA A 13 12.81 -18.75 28.34
C ALA A 13 13.11 -18.49 26.85
N VAL A 14 13.12 -19.52 25.99
CA VAL A 14 13.36 -19.39 24.54
C VAL A 14 12.07 -19.47 23.71
N HIS A 15 10.90 -19.33 24.34
CA HIS A 15 9.69 -19.02 23.59
C HIS A 15 9.66 -17.52 23.33
N GLY A 16 10.47 -17.08 22.35
CA GLY A 16 10.25 -15.77 21.74
C GLY A 16 8.79 -15.70 21.33
N ALA A 17 8.06 -14.73 21.87
CA ALA A 17 6.68 -14.49 21.44
C ALA A 17 6.70 -14.35 19.92
N LEU A 18 5.99 -15.24 19.22
CA LEU A 18 5.74 -15.09 17.79
C LEU A 18 5.01 -13.75 17.63
N ALA A 19 5.74 -12.73 17.18
CA ALA A 19 5.14 -11.47 16.80
C ALA A 19 4.24 -11.76 15.60
N GLU A 20 2.98 -11.34 15.69
CA GLU A 20 2.07 -11.40 14.55
C GLU A 20 2.61 -10.50 13.45
N VAL A 21 2.64 -11.00 12.20
CA VAL A 21 3.07 -10.18 11.07
C VAL A 21 2.09 -9.02 10.95
N SER A 22 2.62 -7.81 10.84
CA SER A 22 1.82 -6.60 10.72
C SER A 22 2.28 -5.76 9.55
N ILE A 23 1.35 -5.01 8.97
CA ILE A 23 1.63 -3.97 7.98
C ILE A 23 0.94 -2.67 8.42
N ARG A 24 1.64 -1.56 8.24
CA ARG A 24 1.17 -0.22 8.59
C ARG A 24 1.44 0.73 7.44
N LEU A 25 0.47 1.58 7.16
CA LEU A 25 0.57 2.64 6.16
C LEU A 25 0.65 3.98 6.88
N THR A 26 1.54 4.86 6.45
CA THR A 26 1.67 6.19 7.05
C THR A 26 2.02 7.24 6.00
N PRO A 27 1.10 8.16 5.68
CA PRO A 27 -0.31 8.18 6.10
C PRO A 27 -1.12 7.04 5.44
N ASP A 28 -2.26 6.68 6.02
CA ASP A 28 -3.27 5.74 5.51
C ASP A 28 -4.41 6.42 4.73
N THR A 29 -4.44 7.75 4.74
CA THR A 29 -5.27 8.55 3.82
C THR A 29 -4.38 9.57 3.10
N LEU A 30 -4.51 9.64 1.77
CA LEU A 30 -3.70 10.52 0.92
C LEU A 30 -4.51 11.71 0.38
N PRO A 31 -3.94 12.93 0.40
CA PRO A 31 -4.69 14.13 -0.01
C PRO A 31 -4.84 14.29 -1.53
N SER A 32 -3.96 13.69 -2.33
CA SER A 32 -4.00 13.79 -3.80
C SER A 32 -3.11 12.76 -4.48
N SER A 33 -3.40 12.45 -5.73
CA SER A 33 -2.59 11.59 -6.59
C SER A 33 -1.12 12.04 -6.66
N GLY A 34 -0.20 11.09 -6.53
CA GLY A 34 1.24 11.33 -6.41
C GLY A 34 1.72 11.53 -4.98
N SER A 35 0.81 11.67 -4.00
CA SER A 35 1.18 11.67 -2.58
C SER A 35 1.82 10.35 -2.20
N LYS A 36 2.75 10.41 -1.24
CA LYS A 36 3.54 9.25 -0.80
C LYS A 36 2.95 8.65 0.46
N THR A 37 2.96 7.33 0.54
CA THR A 37 2.77 6.59 1.79
C THR A 37 4.03 5.79 2.11
N THR A 38 4.30 5.61 3.40
CA THR A 38 5.28 4.64 3.90
C THR A 38 4.55 3.35 4.21
N ILE A 39 4.89 2.28 3.51
CA ILE A 39 4.51 0.92 3.87
C ILE A 39 5.57 0.43 4.86
N ALA A 40 5.18 0.06 6.07
CA ALA A 40 6.05 -0.59 7.03
C ALA A 40 5.50 -1.97 7.40
N TRP A 41 6.34 -2.99 7.46
CA TRP A 41 6.00 -4.32 7.96
C TRP A 41 6.92 -4.73 9.10
N SER A 42 6.42 -5.60 9.97
CA SER A 42 7.20 -6.16 11.09
C SER A 42 6.64 -7.50 11.55
N GLY A 43 7.39 -8.21 12.40
CA GLY A 43 6.95 -9.46 13.02
C GLY A 43 7.18 -10.71 12.18
N VAL A 44 7.92 -10.62 11.07
CA VAL A 44 8.16 -11.78 10.19
C VAL A 44 9.25 -12.67 10.79
N SER A 45 8.87 -13.86 11.27
CA SER A 45 9.77 -14.77 11.98
C SER A 45 10.77 -15.50 11.09
N SER A 46 10.45 -15.72 9.82
CA SER A 46 11.30 -16.41 8.84
C SER A 46 11.26 -15.66 7.50
N PRO A 47 11.82 -14.44 7.42
CA PRO A 47 11.74 -13.63 6.21
C PRO A 47 12.53 -14.29 5.07
N SER A 48 11.96 -14.23 3.86
CA SER A 48 12.56 -14.81 2.66
C SER A 48 12.82 -13.76 1.58
N VAL A 49 13.78 -14.04 0.69
CA VAL A 49 14.05 -13.20 -0.50
C VAL A 49 12.88 -13.19 -1.49
N HIS A 50 11.94 -14.12 -1.35
CA HIS A 50 10.73 -14.24 -2.17
C HIS A 50 9.51 -13.53 -1.58
N ASP A 51 9.61 -13.02 -0.35
CA ASP A 51 8.52 -12.28 0.28
C ASP A 51 8.33 -10.94 -0.42
N LYS A 52 7.08 -10.49 -0.47
CA LYS A 52 6.69 -9.26 -1.16
C LYS A 52 5.49 -8.63 -0.48
N VAL A 53 5.39 -7.30 -0.61
CA VAL A 53 4.15 -6.59 -0.36
C VAL A 53 3.48 -6.35 -1.70
N ILE A 54 2.31 -6.96 -1.90
CA ILE A 54 1.48 -6.74 -3.09
C ILE A 54 0.47 -5.65 -2.78
N PHE A 55 0.11 -4.84 -3.78
CA PHE A 55 -0.96 -3.88 -3.63
C PHE A 55 -1.93 -3.87 -4.81
N TYR A 56 -3.20 -3.73 -4.44
CA TYR A 56 -4.35 -3.82 -5.33
C TYR A 56 -5.20 -2.56 -5.23
N GLY A 57 -5.93 -2.24 -6.30
CA GLY A 57 -7.14 -1.42 -6.20
C GLY A 57 -8.34 -2.33 -5.93
N VAL A 58 -9.19 -1.96 -4.97
CA VAL A 58 -10.35 -2.78 -4.56
C VAL A 58 -11.64 -2.13 -5.06
N LYS A 59 -12.33 -2.79 -6.00
CA LYS A 59 -13.61 -2.32 -6.53
C LYS A 59 -14.75 -2.53 -5.50
N SER A 60 -15.91 -1.93 -5.76
CA SER A 60 -17.09 -2.00 -4.90
C SER A 60 -17.67 -3.41 -4.73
N ASP A 61 -17.41 -4.31 -5.68
CA ASP A 61 -17.78 -5.73 -5.64
C ASP A 61 -16.70 -6.61 -4.97
N ASN A 62 -15.70 -5.99 -4.33
CA ASN A 62 -14.51 -6.62 -3.74
C ASN A 62 -13.58 -7.30 -4.76
N GLU A 63 -13.72 -7.04 -6.06
CA GLU A 63 -12.73 -7.45 -7.04
C GLU A 63 -11.41 -6.72 -6.78
N LYS A 64 -10.32 -7.48 -6.63
CA LYS A 64 -8.96 -6.95 -6.49
C LYS A 64 -8.31 -6.83 -7.87
N VAL A 65 -7.91 -5.62 -8.23
CA VAL A 65 -7.12 -5.35 -9.44
C VAL A 65 -5.67 -5.17 -9.04
N LEU A 66 -4.78 -6.05 -9.54
CA LEU A 66 -3.36 -5.96 -9.27
C LEU A 66 -2.79 -4.63 -9.81
N VAL A 67 -2.19 -3.83 -8.94
CA VAL A 67 -1.50 -2.59 -9.33
C VAL A 67 0.01 -2.80 -9.36
N GLY A 68 0.56 -3.51 -8.37
CA GLY A 68 1.99 -3.79 -8.32
C GLY A 68 2.42 -4.53 -7.05
N TYR A 69 3.72 -4.64 -6.88
CA TYR A 69 4.34 -5.23 -5.69
C TYR A 69 5.70 -4.60 -5.40
N VAL A 70 6.18 -4.77 -4.18
CA VAL A 70 7.55 -4.47 -3.77
C VAL A 70 8.17 -5.69 -3.10
N ASN A 71 9.38 -6.07 -3.50
CA ASN A 71 10.14 -7.12 -2.82
C ASN A 71 10.59 -6.60 -1.45
N VAL A 72 10.43 -7.40 -0.39
CA VAL A 72 10.83 -6.98 0.96
C VAL A 72 12.33 -6.70 1.06
N THR A 73 13.12 -7.34 0.18
CA THR A 73 14.58 -7.18 0.07
C THR A 73 15.03 -5.76 -0.27
N THR A 74 14.11 -4.89 -0.69
CA THR A 74 14.37 -3.46 -0.88
C THR A 74 14.65 -2.72 0.43
N SER A 75 14.15 -3.22 1.57
CA SER A 75 14.47 -2.68 2.89
C SER A 75 15.73 -3.34 3.45
N SER A 76 16.73 -2.58 3.89
CA SER A 76 17.95 -3.16 4.49
C SER A 76 17.68 -4.01 5.75
N SER A 77 16.56 -3.76 6.43
CA SER A 77 16.17 -4.45 7.66
C SER A 77 15.39 -5.75 7.44
N TRP A 78 15.14 -6.15 6.18
CA TRP A 78 14.21 -7.24 5.85
C TRP A 78 14.56 -8.57 6.55
N LYS A 79 15.87 -8.83 6.73
CA LYS A 79 16.37 -10.05 7.41
C LYS A 79 16.04 -10.08 8.90
N GLN A 80 15.75 -8.94 9.52
CA GLN A 80 15.29 -8.85 10.90
C GLN A 80 13.77 -9.07 11.03
N GLY A 81 13.07 -9.34 9.91
CA GLY A 81 11.63 -9.55 9.91
C GLY A 81 10.81 -8.26 9.86
N GLU A 82 11.46 -7.15 9.53
CA GLU A 82 10.85 -5.83 9.47
C GLU A 82 11.37 -5.04 8.26
N GLY A 83 10.62 -4.06 7.82
CA GLY A 83 11.09 -3.19 6.76
C GLY A 83 10.10 -2.12 6.40
N GLN A 84 10.56 -1.22 5.53
CA GLN A 84 9.72 -0.16 5.03
C GLN A 84 10.05 0.18 3.59
N TYR A 85 9.04 0.67 2.88
CA TYR A 85 9.17 1.17 1.53
C TYR A 85 8.26 2.39 1.33
N VAL A 86 8.80 3.43 0.71
CA VAL A 86 8.06 4.67 0.41
C VAL A 86 7.73 4.67 -1.08
N LEU A 87 6.45 4.78 -1.41
CA LEU A 87 6.01 4.93 -2.80
C LEU A 87 4.99 6.06 -2.97
N PRO A 88 5.07 6.82 -4.09
CA PRO A 88 3.95 7.64 -4.53
C PRO A 88 2.83 6.73 -5.07
N LEU A 89 1.58 7.03 -4.71
CA LEU A 89 0.41 6.32 -5.22
C LEU A 89 -0.38 7.21 -6.17
N VAL A 90 -0.88 6.62 -7.24
CA VAL A 90 -1.83 7.27 -8.15
C VAL A 90 -3.24 7.05 -7.61
N ASN A 91 -4.10 8.06 -7.67
CA ASN A 91 -5.49 7.87 -7.31
C ASN A 91 -6.20 7.02 -8.37
N MET A 92 -6.48 5.76 -8.02
CA MET A 92 -7.17 4.79 -8.89
C MET A 92 -8.70 4.93 -8.83
N ARG A 93 -9.21 5.94 -8.10
CA ARG A 93 -10.64 6.16 -7.81
C ARG A 93 -11.31 5.02 -7.01
N VAL A 94 -10.48 4.18 -6.40
CA VAL A 94 -10.85 3.09 -5.51
C VAL A 94 -9.81 3.00 -4.38
N PRO A 95 -10.18 2.44 -3.20
CA PRO A 95 -9.21 2.18 -2.14
C PRO A 95 -8.10 1.22 -2.57
N TYR A 96 -6.94 1.39 -1.96
CA TYR A 96 -5.84 0.44 -2.05
C TYR A 96 -5.92 -0.59 -0.93
N LEU A 97 -5.53 -1.83 -1.25
CA LEU A 97 -5.25 -2.89 -0.29
C LEU A 97 -3.81 -3.37 -0.46
N PHE A 98 -3.04 -3.36 0.62
CA PHE A 98 -1.68 -3.87 0.70
C PHE A 98 -1.68 -5.19 1.46
N GLU A 99 -0.96 -6.19 0.94
CA GLU A 99 -0.87 -7.53 1.51
C GLU A 99 0.59 -7.96 1.59
N TYR A 100 1.06 -8.34 2.78
CA TYR A 100 2.34 -9.02 2.95
C TYR A 100 2.15 -10.50 2.59
N GLU A 101 2.85 -10.97 1.56
CA GLU A 101 2.82 -12.37 1.13
C GLU A 101 4.17 -13.04 1.39
N ALA A 102 4.13 -14.19 2.07
CA ALA A 102 5.26 -15.11 2.20
C ALA A 102 4.82 -16.51 1.78
N GLU A 103 5.63 -17.17 0.95
CA GLU A 103 5.38 -18.54 0.47
C GLU A 103 3.99 -18.75 -0.16
N GLY A 104 3.44 -17.70 -0.80
CA GLY A 104 2.11 -17.73 -1.41
C GLY A 104 0.94 -17.52 -0.45
N ASN A 105 1.21 -17.24 0.83
CA ASN A 105 0.19 -16.95 1.84
C ASN A 105 0.21 -15.48 2.23
N VAL A 106 -0.99 -14.87 2.32
CA VAL A 106 -1.14 -13.53 2.88
C VAL A 106 -1.05 -13.62 4.40
N LEU A 107 -0.08 -12.94 4.98
CA LEU A 107 0.17 -12.94 6.43
C LEU A 107 -0.36 -11.70 7.13
N ALA A 108 -0.45 -10.56 6.44
CA ALA A 108 -0.96 -9.30 6.97
C ALA A 108 -1.53 -8.43 5.85
N ASN A 109 -2.46 -7.54 6.18
CA ASN A 109 -2.97 -6.56 5.23
C ASN A 109 -3.28 -5.20 5.87
N ALA A 110 -3.30 -4.16 5.04
CA ALA A 110 -3.68 -2.80 5.41
C ALA A 110 -4.29 -2.08 4.20
N SER A 111 -5.24 -1.18 4.46
CA SER A 111 -5.91 -0.42 3.41
C SER A 111 -5.58 1.06 3.50
N LEU A 112 -5.60 1.72 2.34
CA LEU A 112 -5.39 3.16 2.22
C LEU A 112 -6.39 3.75 1.23
N ALA A 113 -6.83 4.98 1.49
CA ALA A 113 -7.75 5.71 0.62
C ALA A 113 -7.18 7.07 0.20
N PHE A 114 -7.80 7.68 -0.80
CA PHE A 114 -7.58 9.10 -1.11
C PHE A 114 -8.73 9.92 -0.51
N ASP A 115 -8.45 11.14 -0.06
CA ASP A 115 -9.45 12.07 0.48
C ASP A 115 -10.57 12.36 -0.54
N ASP A 116 -10.19 12.46 -1.83
CA ASP A 116 -11.12 12.68 -2.93
C ASP A 116 -10.83 11.72 -4.09
N PHE A 117 -11.65 10.67 -4.25
CA PHE A 117 -11.58 9.76 -5.40
C PHE A 117 -11.99 10.42 -6.73
N SER A 118 -12.54 11.64 -6.69
CA SER A 118 -13.06 12.36 -7.85
C SER A 118 -12.12 13.42 -8.41
N GLU A 119 -10.96 13.62 -7.78
CA GLU A 119 -10.01 14.66 -8.17
C GLU A 119 -9.70 14.60 -9.69
N PRO A 120 -9.52 15.74 -10.37
CA PRO A 120 -9.08 15.76 -11.76
C PRO A 120 -7.66 15.22 -11.93
N LEU A 121 -7.51 14.17 -12.74
CA LEU A 121 -6.22 13.49 -12.98
C LEU A 121 -5.75 13.68 -14.41
N PHE A 122 -4.45 13.43 -14.64
CA PHE A 122 -3.82 13.35 -15.97
C PHE A 122 -4.19 14.51 -16.89
N ARG A 123 -3.81 15.73 -16.51
CA ARG A 123 -4.01 16.89 -17.36
C ARG A 123 -3.14 16.78 -18.62
N HIS A 124 -3.76 16.93 -19.78
CA HIS A 124 -3.12 16.95 -21.09
C HIS A 124 -3.34 18.29 -21.77
N LEU A 125 -2.30 18.78 -22.44
CA LEU A 125 -2.35 19.97 -23.29
C LEU A 125 -2.22 19.54 -24.75
N SER A 126 -3.02 20.13 -25.62
CA SER A 126 -2.86 19.98 -27.07
C SER A 126 -3.13 21.29 -27.79
N LEU A 127 -2.42 21.48 -28.90
CA LEU A 127 -2.62 22.60 -29.80
C LEU A 127 -3.87 22.38 -30.64
N THR A 128 -4.55 23.47 -31.01
CA THR A 128 -5.63 23.44 -31.98
C THR A 128 -5.11 23.85 -33.36
N ASN A 129 -6.02 24.04 -34.32
CA ASN A 129 -5.69 24.60 -35.62
C ASN A 129 -5.60 26.14 -35.62
N ASP A 130 -5.95 26.81 -34.51
CA ASP A 130 -5.76 28.24 -34.29
C ASP A 130 -4.51 28.47 -33.40
N PRO A 131 -3.51 29.25 -33.85
CA PRO A 131 -2.28 29.48 -33.09
C PRO A 131 -2.47 30.31 -31.80
N THR A 132 -3.67 30.86 -31.58
CA THR A 132 -4.05 31.59 -30.36
C THR A 132 -4.81 30.72 -29.35
N GLU A 133 -5.11 29.46 -29.70
CA GLU A 133 -5.89 28.55 -28.88
C GLU A 133 -5.08 27.30 -28.45
N MET A 134 -5.45 26.76 -27.29
CA MET A 134 -4.98 25.48 -26.78
C MET A 134 -6.13 24.79 -26.05
N THR A 135 -6.14 23.47 -26.06
CA THR A 135 -7.10 22.68 -25.28
C THR A 135 -6.42 22.01 -24.11
N ILE A 136 -7.15 21.95 -22.99
CA ILE A 136 -6.77 21.25 -21.77
C ILE A 136 -7.79 20.14 -21.57
N SER A 137 -7.33 18.91 -21.41
CA SER A 137 -8.18 17.76 -21.09
C SER A 137 -7.71 17.10 -19.81
N TRP A 138 -8.62 16.48 -19.06
CA TRP A 138 -8.31 15.74 -17.83
C TRP A 138 -9.29 14.58 -17.64
N VAL A 139 -8.95 13.65 -16.75
CA VAL A 139 -9.78 12.50 -16.40
C VAL A 139 -10.47 12.76 -15.06
N THR A 140 -11.79 12.59 -14.98
CA THR A 140 -12.59 12.61 -13.74
C THR A 140 -13.75 11.61 -13.84
N ASN A 141 -14.29 11.18 -12.71
CA ASN A 141 -15.51 10.35 -12.62
C ASN A 141 -16.75 11.18 -12.22
N GLN A 142 -16.64 12.51 -12.18
CA GLN A 142 -17.77 13.40 -12.00
C GLN A 142 -18.59 13.44 -13.29
N ASP A 143 -19.88 13.14 -13.19
CA ASP A 143 -20.79 13.24 -14.33
C ASP A 143 -21.03 14.71 -14.69
N THR A 144 -20.66 15.08 -15.92
CA THR A 144 -20.83 16.45 -16.43
C THR A 144 -22.28 16.79 -16.80
N SER A 145 -23.22 15.84 -16.64
CA SER A 145 -24.66 16.04 -16.85
C SER A 145 -25.31 17.01 -15.85
N THR A 146 -24.56 17.41 -14.81
CA THR A 146 -24.98 18.43 -13.83
C THR A 146 -24.20 19.74 -14.00
N SER A 147 -23.97 20.16 -15.24
CA SER A 147 -23.53 21.54 -15.51
C SER A 147 -24.79 22.40 -15.66
N GLN A 148 -25.24 23.05 -14.59
CA GLN A 148 -26.09 24.21 -14.74
C GLN A 148 -25.30 25.28 -15.51
N GLU A 149 -25.83 25.69 -16.65
CA GLU A 149 -25.50 26.97 -17.26
C GLU A 149 -25.63 28.05 -16.19
N GLY A 150 -24.54 28.76 -15.93
CA GLY A 150 -24.50 29.81 -14.93
C GLY A 150 -23.57 30.93 -15.37
N GLY A 151 -24.17 31.96 -15.98
CA GLY A 151 -23.71 33.36 -15.96
C GLY A 151 -22.86 33.81 -17.13
#